data_AF-A0A4R5P4P1-F1
#
_entry.id   AF-A0A4R5P4P1-F1
#
_cell.length_a   1.000
_cell.length_b   1.000
_cell.length_c   1.000
_cell.angle_alpha   90.00
_cell.angle_beta   90.00
_cell.angle_gamma   90.00
#
_symmetry.space_group_name_H-M   'P 1'
#
loop_
_entity.id
_entity.type
_entity.pdbx_description
1 polymer ?
#
loop_
_entity_poly.entity_id
_entity_poly.type
_entity_poly.pdbx_seq_one_letter_code
_entity_poly.pdbx_strand_id
1 'polypeptide(L)'
;MVLNNLPLLMVVTFLLLTLAVGIYFSNRVKDIKEYAIGHKEFSTATLVATIVATAYGGGGLTRTVEQVHAKGLYWIVLVSLGIFSIWIISPLASRMQPFIENLIVVRNIG
;
A
#
# COMPACT_ATOMS: atom_id res chain seq x y z
N MET A 1 36.34 -0.20 -5.85
CA MET A 1 35.54 -0.93 -6.85
C MET A 1 34.24 -1.53 -6.27
N VAL A 2 34.25 -2.12 -5.06
CA VAL A 2 33.04 -2.65 -4.39
C VAL A 2 32.02 -1.55 -4.00
N LEU A 3 32.50 -0.34 -3.68
CA LEU A 3 31.65 0.77 -3.21
C LEU A 3 30.67 1.30 -4.28
N ASN A 4 30.97 1.16 -5.57
CA ASN A 4 30.09 1.65 -6.66
C ASN A 4 28.86 0.77 -6.90
N ASN A 5 28.90 -0.50 -6.47
CA ASN A 5 27.82 -1.46 -6.70
C ASN A 5 26.90 -1.63 -5.50
N LEU A 6 27.17 -0.93 -4.39
CA LEU A 6 26.35 -0.98 -3.17
C LEU A 6 24.88 -0.64 -3.42
N PRO A 7 24.52 0.42 -4.16
CA PRO A 7 23.12 0.73 -4.45
C PRO A 7 22.43 -0.38 -5.25
N LEU A 8 23.13 -0.93 -6.24
CA LEU A 8 22.62 -2.04 -7.05
C LEU A 8 22.39 -3.29 -6.19
N LEU A 9 23.35 -3.62 -5.31
CA LEU A 9 23.25 -4.75 -4.38
C LEU A 9 22.06 -4.58 -3.43
N MET A 10 21.82 -3.37 -2.91
CA MET A 10 20.67 -3.08 -2.05
C MET A 10 19.35 -3.32 -2.79
N VAL A 11 19.22 -2.82 -4.02
CA VAL A 11 18.03 -3.00 -4.85
C VAL A 11 17.80 -4.48 -5.17
N VAL A 12 18.82 -5.20 -5.63
CA VAL A 12 18.71 -6.63 -5.95
C VAL A 12 18.31 -7.44 -4.72
N THR A 13 18.92 -7.16 -3.56
CA THR A 13 18.59 -7.84 -2.31
C THR A 13 17.14 -7.57 -1.90
N PHE A 14 16.68 -6.32 -2.00
CA PHE A 14 15.30 -5.96 -1.71
C PHE A 14 14.32 -6.71 -2.62
N LEU A 15 14.55 -6.73 -3.93
CA LEU A 15 13.70 -7.45 -4.89
C LEU A 15 13.66 -8.96 -4.60
N LEU A 16 14.81 -9.57 -4.33
CA LEU A 16 14.88 -11.00 -4.03
C LEU A 16 14.13 -11.35 -2.74
N LEU A 17 14.24 -10.53 -1.70
CA LEU A 17 13.49 -10.72 -0.46
C LEU A 17 11.99 -10.57 -0.70
N THR A 18 11.54 -9.53 -1.42
CA THR A 18 10.13 -9.34 -1.77
C THR A 18 9.59 -10.52 -2.58
N LEU A 19 10.37 -11.02 -3.54
CA LEU A 19 9.99 -12.16 -4.36
C LEU A 19 9.90 -13.45 -3.54
N ALA A 20 10.88 -13.71 -2.67
CA ALA A 20 10.90 -14.88 -1.80
C ALA A 20 9.68 -14.89 -0.86
N VAL A 21 9.34 -13.74 -0.27
CA VAL A 21 8.13 -13.56 0.54
C VAL A 21 6.88 -13.84 -0.31
N GLY A 22 6.80 -13.28 -1.53
CA GLY A 22 5.68 -13.52 -2.44
C GLY A 22 5.47 -15.00 -2.77
N ILE A 23 6.52 -15.73 -3.09
CA ILE A 23 6.46 -17.17 -3.37
C ILE A 23 6.04 -17.96 -2.12
N TYR A 24 6.59 -17.62 -0.96
CA TYR A 24 6.27 -18.29 0.30
C TYR A 24 4.77 -18.20 0.64
N PHE A 25 4.16 -17.02 0.45
CA PHE A 25 2.73 -16.81 0.69
C PHE A 25 1.85 -17.33 -0.47
N SER A 26 2.34 -17.33 -1.71
CA SER A 26 1.60 -17.87 -2.86
C SER A 26 1.24 -19.34 -2.70
N ASN A 27 2.11 -20.14 -2.08
CA ASN A 27 1.86 -21.57 -1.86
C ASN A 27 0.78 -21.86 -0.81
N ARG A 28 0.32 -20.85 -0.06
CA ARG A 28 -0.68 -21.00 1.00
C ARG A 28 -2.10 -20.68 0.54
N VAL A 29 -2.28 -20.01 -0.59
CA VAL A 29 -3.57 -19.55 -1.09
C VAL A 29 -4.18 -20.61 -2.01
N LYS A 30 -5.41 -21.06 -1.70
CA LYS A 30 -6.09 -22.14 -2.44
C LYS A 30 -7.22 -21.66 -3.35
N ASP A 31 -7.81 -20.50 -3.05
CA ASP A 31 -8.94 -19.94 -3.78
C ASP A 31 -8.79 -18.43 -4.06
N ILE A 32 -9.47 -17.92 -5.09
CA ILE A 32 -9.46 -16.49 -5.46
C ILE A 32 -10.01 -15.62 -4.33
N LYS A 33 -10.99 -16.12 -3.57
CA LYS A 33 -11.54 -15.41 -2.41
C LYS A 33 -10.53 -15.32 -1.27
N GLU A 34 -9.79 -16.40 -1.06
CA GLU A 34 -8.69 -16.44 -0.08
C GLU A 34 -7.54 -15.52 -0.48
N TYR A 35 -7.25 -15.40 -1.78
CA TYR A 35 -6.27 -14.45 -2.31
C TYR A 35 -6.68 -12.99 -2.05
N ALA A 36 -7.94 -12.65 -2.33
CA ALA A 36 -8.41 -11.26 -2.32
C ALA A 36 -8.78 -10.75 -0.92
N ILE A 37 -9.34 -11.60 -0.06
CA ILE A 37 -9.79 -11.23 1.29
C ILE A 37 -8.79 -11.68 2.36
N GLY A 38 -8.03 -12.75 2.11
CA GLY A 38 -7.26 -13.44 3.12
C GLY A 38 -8.15 -14.08 4.20
N HIS A 39 -7.52 -14.51 5.30
CA HIS A 39 -8.20 -15.15 6.42
C HIS A 39 -8.84 -14.16 7.41
N LYS A 40 -8.88 -12.85 7.12
CA LYS A 40 -9.32 -11.78 8.04
C LYS A 40 -8.60 -11.75 9.43
N GLU A 41 -7.60 -12.61 9.65
CA GLU A 41 -6.80 -12.73 10.89
C GLU A 41 -5.61 -11.76 10.95
N PHE A 42 -5.72 -10.58 10.34
CA PHE A 42 -4.63 -9.61 10.34
C PHE A 42 -4.66 -8.75 11.61
N SER A 43 -3.51 -8.61 12.27
CA SER A 43 -3.36 -7.64 13.36
C SER A 43 -3.63 -6.21 12.86
N THR A 44 -4.20 -5.38 13.73
CA THR A 44 -4.42 -3.95 13.46
C THR A 44 -3.14 -3.24 13.02
N ALA A 45 -1.99 -3.61 13.59
CA ALA A 45 -0.71 -3.03 13.22
C ALA A 45 -0.33 -3.36 11.76
N THR A 46 -0.56 -4.61 11.33
CA THR A 46 -0.31 -5.04 9.96
C THR A 46 -1.23 -4.32 8.98
N LEU A 47 -2.52 -4.18 9.32
CA LEU A 47 -3.48 -3.44 8.50
C LEU A 47 -3.14 -1.96 8.37
N VAL A 48 -2.73 -1.30 9.45
CA VAL A 48 -2.29 0.10 9.41
C VAL A 48 -1.04 0.24 8.53
N ALA A 49 -0.06 -0.66 8.67
CA ALA A 49 1.15 -0.63 7.85
C ALA A 49 0.84 -0.79 6.35
N THR A 50 -0.08 -1.68 5.97
CA THR A 50 -0.45 -1.87 4.55
C THR A 50 -1.26 -0.70 3.99
N ILE A 51 -2.15 -0.08 4.79
CA ILE A 51 -2.86 1.14 4.39
C ILE A 51 -1.86 2.28 4.12
N VAL A 52 -0.90 2.49 5.04
CA VAL A 52 0.12 3.53 4.87
C VAL A 52 1.03 3.23 3.68
N ALA A 53 1.48 1.99 3.51
CA ALA A 53 2.29 1.58 2.35
C ALA A 53 1.56 1.79 1.01
N THR A 54 0.24 1.62 0.99
CA THR A 54 -0.60 1.85 -0.20
C THR A 54 -0.80 3.34 -0.46
N ALA A 55 -1.01 4.14 0.59
CA ALA A 55 -1.20 5.58 0.48
C ALA A 55 0.08 6.31 0.03
N TYR A 56 1.26 5.82 0.47
CA TYR A 56 2.55 6.44 0.20
C TYR A 56 3.42 5.53 -0.69
N GLY A 57 3.08 5.51 -1.98
CA GLY A 57 3.86 4.82 -3.01
C GLY A 57 4.96 5.69 -3.66
N GLY A 58 5.75 5.08 -4.54
CA GLY A 58 6.87 5.75 -5.22
C GLY A 58 6.49 7.00 -6.02
N GLY A 59 5.31 7.01 -6.67
CA GLY A 59 4.82 8.20 -7.39
C GLY A 59 4.45 9.37 -6.48
N GLY A 60 3.97 9.09 -5.27
CA GLY A 60 3.72 10.12 -4.25
C GLY A 60 5.03 10.73 -3.77
N LEU A 61 6.06 9.89 -3.57
CA LEU A 61 7.39 10.33 -3.16
C LEU A 61 8.06 11.23 -4.21
N THR A 62 8.11 10.81 -5.48
CA THR A 62 8.73 11.61 -6.54
C THR A 62 8.05 12.96 -6.72
N ARG A 63 6.71 12.98 -6.77
CA ARG A 63 5.92 14.22 -6.82
C ARG A 63 6.17 15.12 -5.62
N THR A 64 6.27 14.54 -4.42
CA THR A 64 6.50 15.32 -3.21
C THR A 64 7.88 15.96 -3.23
N VAL A 65 8.92 15.24 -3.63
CA VAL A 65 10.28 15.80 -3.75
C VAL A 65 10.31 16.96 -4.74
N GLU A 66 9.71 16.80 -5.91
CA GLU A 66 9.63 17.84 -6.93
C GLU A 66 8.90 19.10 -6.42
N GLN A 67 7.73 18.91 -5.79
CA GLN A 67 6.92 20.03 -5.33
C GLN A 67 7.48 20.69 -4.06
N VAL A 68 8.17 19.96 -3.19
CA VAL A 68 8.92 20.57 -2.07
C VAL A 68 10.07 21.40 -2.60
N HIS A 69 10.77 20.95 -3.64
CA HIS A 69 11.81 21.76 -4.27
C HIS A 69 11.24 23.03 -4.92
N ALA A 70 10.07 22.96 -5.55
CA ALA A 70 9.44 24.09 -6.23
C ALA A 70 8.70 25.08 -5.31
N LYS A 71 8.01 24.58 -4.27
CA LYS A 71 7.10 25.35 -3.41
C LYS A 71 7.51 25.39 -1.93
N GLY A 72 8.54 24.64 -1.55
CA GLY A 72 9.08 24.61 -0.19
C GLY A 72 8.06 24.16 0.85
N LEU A 73 8.02 24.90 1.96
CA LEU A 73 7.23 24.59 3.16
C LEU A 73 5.72 24.52 2.88
N TYR A 74 5.23 25.30 1.91
CA TYR A 74 3.81 25.32 1.55
C TYR A 74 3.30 23.94 1.12
N TRP A 75 4.09 23.21 0.33
CA TRP A 75 3.72 21.86 -0.11
C TRP A 75 3.71 20.86 1.04
N ILE A 76 4.63 21.00 2.00
CA ILE A 76 4.72 20.12 3.19
C ILE A 76 3.47 20.24 4.05
N VAL A 77 3.00 21.48 4.29
CA VAL A 77 1.76 21.73 5.04
C VAL A 77 0.56 21.11 4.31
N LEU A 78 0.50 21.26 2.99
CA LEU A 78 -0.59 20.72 2.17
C LEU A 78 -0.61 19.18 2.18
N VAL A 79 0.54 18.52 2.06
CA VAL A 79 0.66 17.05 2.15
C VAL A 79 0.25 16.56 3.55
N SER A 80 0.63 17.28 4.61
CA SER A 80 0.25 16.93 5.99
C SER A 80 -1.26 16.98 6.20
N LEU A 81 -1.96 17.94 5.58
CA LEU A 81 -3.42 17.98 5.57
C LEU A 81 -4.04 16.81 4.79
N GLY A 82 -3.32 16.25 3.82
CA GLY A 82 -3.74 15.08 3.06
C GLY A 82 -3.99 13.83 3.93
N ILE A 83 -3.38 13.74 5.12
CA ILE A 83 -3.59 12.64 6.08
C ILE A 83 -5.05 12.55 6.54
N PHE A 84 -5.75 13.69 6.62
CA PHE A 84 -7.16 13.72 7.01
C PHE A 84 -8.08 13.05 5.98
N SER A 85 -7.63 12.86 4.74
CA SER A 85 -8.42 12.17 3.71
C SER A 85 -8.70 10.71 4.07
N ILE A 86 -7.77 10.02 4.73
CA ILE A 86 -7.95 8.64 5.21
C ILE A 86 -9.06 8.59 6.27
N TRP A 87 -9.13 9.59 7.16
CA TRP A 87 -10.17 9.70 8.17
C TRP A 87 -11.56 9.94 7.56
N ILE A 88 -11.64 10.74 6.51
CA ILE A 88 -12.89 11.02 5.79
C ILE A 88 -13.40 9.79 5.04
N ILE A 89 -12.49 8.94 4.52
CA ILE A 89 -12.85 7.72 3.77
C ILE A 89 -13.19 6.55 4.71
N SER A 90 -12.67 6.54 5.94
CA SER A 90 -12.97 5.51 6.96
C SER A 90 -14.46 5.16 7.13
N PRO A 91 -15.41 6.12 7.28
CA PRO A 91 -16.83 5.80 7.37
C PRO A 91 -17.40 5.18 6.09
N LEU A 92 -16.84 5.51 4.92
CA LEU A 92 -17.22 4.86 3.66
C LEU A 92 -16.73 3.41 3.62
N ALA A 93 -15.50 3.15 4.07
CA ALA A 93 -14.94 1.81 4.17
C ALA A 93 -15.77 0.90 5.09
N SER A 94 -16.28 1.43 6.22
CA SER A 94 -17.19 0.70 7.11
C SER A 94 -18.50 0.29 6.42
N ARG A 95 -19.03 1.13 5.52
CA ARG A 95 -20.23 0.83 4.73
C ARG A 95 -20.01 -0.19 3.61
N MET A 96 -18.76 -0.43 3.22
CA MET A 96 -18.42 -1.43 2.19
C MET A 96 -18.32 -2.85 2.75
N GLN A 97 -18.39 -3.03 4.07
CA GLN A 97 -18.28 -4.33 4.74
C GLN A 97 -19.25 -5.41 4.21
N PRO A 98 -20.53 -5.12 3.89
CA PRO A 98 -21.45 -6.10 3.30
C PRO A 98 -21.10 -6.51 1.87
N PHE A 99 -20.32 -5.68 1.16
CA PHE A 99 -19.94 -5.91 -0.24
C PHE A 99 -18.64 -6.71 -0.38
N ILE A 100 -17.86 -6.86 0.70
CA ILE A 100 -16.60 -7.61 0.69
C ILE A 100 -16.85 -9.12 0.43
N GLU A 101 -18.00 -9.65 0.82
CA GLU A 101 -18.32 -11.07 0.58
C GLU A 101 -18.65 -11.37 -0.89
N ASN A 102 -19.20 -10.38 -1.59
CA ASN A 102 -19.44 -10.40 -3.03
C ASN A 102 -18.31 -9.62 -3.70
N LEU A 103 -17.15 -10.25 -3.83
CA LEU A 103 -15.83 -9.73 -4.26
C LEU A 103 -15.78 -8.79 -5.49
N ILE A 104 -16.89 -8.55 -6.16
CA ILE A 104 -17.02 -7.72 -7.34
C ILE A 104 -18.00 -6.60 -7.01
N VAL A 105 -17.48 -5.44 -6.58
CA VAL A 105 -18.27 -4.19 -6.43
C VAL A 105 -19.03 -3.87 -7.73
N VAL A 106 -18.47 -4.24 -8.89
CA VAL A 106 -19.09 -4.12 -10.23
C VAL A 106 -20.38 -4.95 -10.39
N ARG A 107 -20.60 -6.01 -9.59
CA ARG A 107 -21.78 -6.88 -9.70
C ARG A 107 -22.97 -6.42 -8.84
N ASN A 108 -22.76 -5.50 -7.90
CA ASN A 108 -23.82 -4.96 -7.04
C ASN A 108 -24.39 -3.61 -7.55
N ILE A 109 -24.05 -3.20 -8.77
CA ILE A 109 -24.60 -2.01 -9.44
C ILE A 109 -25.70 -2.39 -10.47
N GLY A 110 -26.43 -3.47 -10.21
CA GLY A 110 -27.52 -3.98 -11.05
C GLY A 110 -28.78 -4.19 -10.24
#